data_AF-A0A922M6D4-F1
#
_entry.id   AF-A0A922M6D4-F1
#
_cell.length_a   1.000
_cell.length_b   1.000
_cell.length_c   1.000
_cell.angle_alpha   90.00
_cell.angle_beta   90.00
_cell.angle_gamma   90.00
#
_symmetry.space_group_name_H-M   'P 1'
#
loop_
_entity.id
_entity.type
_entity.pdbx_description
1 polymer ?
#
loop_
_entity_poly.entity_id
_entity_poly.type
_entity_poly.pdbx_seq_one_letter_code
_entity_poly.pdbx_strand_id
1 'polypeptide(L)'
;MKAYLGNVQPDCKDEEGFLKTGDIGYYDEDGYFFVVNRIKELIKFNDISHPAVREVGVVGKPHPEHGELPVAFIVLQSGATASEAELVEHLNSRVRNLCGYLYAVNDIPNPYYEEKTLQ
;
A
#
# COMPACT_ATOMS: atom_id res chain seq x y z
N MET A 1 -5.20 -15.22 16.12
CA MET A 1 -5.92 -13.92 16.10
C MET A 1 -7.43 -14.20 16.05
N LYS A 2 -8.27 -13.50 16.82
CA LYS A 2 -9.72 -13.76 16.84
C LYS A 2 -10.47 -13.02 15.72
N ALA A 3 -10.18 -11.73 15.55
CA ALA A 3 -10.63 -10.85 14.47
C ALA A 3 -9.91 -9.49 14.61
N TYR A 4 -10.16 -8.56 13.68
CA TYR A 4 -9.78 -7.16 13.84
C TYR A 4 -10.68 -6.44 14.85
N LEU A 5 -10.10 -5.60 15.70
CA LEU A 5 -10.84 -4.82 16.69
C LEU A 5 -11.71 -3.76 15.99
N GLY A 6 -13.01 -3.76 16.26
CA GLY A 6 -13.96 -2.80 15.69
C GLY A 6 -14.42 -3.11 14.25
N ASN A 7 -13.91 -4.17 13.62
CA ASN A 7 -14.33 -4.57 12.28
C ASN A 7 -15.52 -5.52 12.35
N VAL A 8 -16.57 -5.23 11.60
CA VAL A 8 -17.79 -6.07 11.46
C VAL A 8 -17.69 -7.00 10.25
N GLN A 9 -16.59 -6.99 9.50
CA GLN A 9 -16.45 -7.79 8.28
C GLN A 9 -16.18 -9.27 8.61
N PRO A 10 -17.10 -10.21 8.28
CA PRO A 10 -16.96 -11.64 8.58
C PRO A 10 -15.99 -12.39 7.65
N ASP A 11 -15.46 -11.72 6.62
CA ASP A 11 -14.86 -12.33 5.42
C ASP A 11 -13.38 -12.77 5.58
N CYS A 12 -12.70 -12.35 6.65
CA CYS A 12 -11.25 -12.55 6.77
C CYS A 12 -10.84 -14.04 6.83
N LYS A 13 -11.81 -14.94 7.01
CA LYS A 13 -11.62 -16.38 6.94
C LYS A 13 -12.41 -16.97 5.78
N ASP A 14 -11.90 -18.05 5.20
CA ASP A 14 -12.65 -18.85 4.25
C ASP A 14 -13.66 -19.80 4.95
N GLU A 15 -14.37 -20.59 4.14
CA GLU A 15 -15.40 -21.53 4.60
C GLU A 15 -14.83 -22.63 5.52
N GLU A 16 -13.54 -22.92 5.41
CA GLU A 16 -12.82 -23.91 6.22
C GLU A 16 -12.21 -23.29 7.50
N GLY A 17 -12.29 -21.96 7.65
CA GLY A 17 -11.85 -21.22 8.82
C GLY A 17 -10.38 -20.76 8.78
N PHE A 18 -9.70 -20.91 7.64
CA PHE A 18 -8.34 -20.40 7.45
C PHE A 18 -8.36 -18.89 7.25
N LEU A 19 -7.34 -18.21 7.79
CA LEU A 19 -7.18 -16.77 7.64
C LEU A 19 -6.64 -16.43 6.24
N LYS A 20 -7.36 -15.59 5.51
CA LYS A 20 -6.90 -15.01 4.24
C LYS A 20 -5.79 -13.98 4.54
N THR A 21 -4.53 -14.38 4.42
CA THR A 21 -3.36 -13.50 4.68
C THR A 21 -3.24 -12.36 3.67
N GLY A 22 -3.75 -12.59 2.46
CA GLY A 22 -3.54 -11.70 1.32
C GLY A 22 -2.15 -11.82 0.71
N ASP A 23 -1.37 -12.82 1.12
CA ASP A 23 -0.03 -13.11 0.59
C ASP A 23 -0.12 -14.27 -0.40
N ILE A 24 0.57 -14.14 -1.52
CA ILE A 24 0.71 -15.15 -2.57
C ILE A 24 2.02 -15.87 -2.34
N GLY A 25 1.97 -17.20 -2.29
CA GLY A 25 3.15 -18.01 -2.09
C GLY A 25 2.98 -19.44 -2.56
N TYR A 26 4.07 -20.18 -2.52
CA TYR A 26 4.11 -21.62 -2.75
C TYR A 26 5.01 -22.27 -1.70
N TYR A 27 4.97 -23.60 -1.64
CA TYR A 27 5.87 -24.38 -0.79
C TYR A 27 6.53 -25.49 -1.61
N ASP A 28 7.70 -25.94 -1.17
CA ASP A 28 8.43 -27.04 -1.80
C ASP A 28 8.23 -28.39 -1.07
N GLU A 29 8.82 -29.45 -1.62
CA GLU A 29 8.72 -30.81 -1.07
C GLU A 29 9.38 -30.95 0.31
N ASP A 30 10.31 -30.05 0.65
CA ASP A 30 10.98 -29.99 1.95
C ASP A 30 10.19 -29.18 3.00
N GLY A 31 9.04 -28.62 2.60
CA GLY A 31 8.13 -27.88 3.48
C GLY A 31 8.53 -26.43 3.71
N TYR A 32 9.42 -25.87 2.91
CA TYR A 32 9.74 -24.44 2.96
C TYR A 32 8.68 -23.62 2.23
N PHE A 33 8.28 -22.50 2.84
CA PHE A 33 7.32 -21.57 2.28
C PHE A 33 8.02 -20.37 1.63
N PHE A 34 7.58 -20.01 0.44
CA PHE A 34 8.06 -18.88 -0.33
C PHE A 34 6.92 -17.90 -0.52
N VAL A 35 7.07 -16.69 0.04
CA VAL A 35 6.14 -15.58 -0.19
C VAL A 35 6.64 -14.81 -1.39
N VAL A 36 5.83 -14.79 -2.44
CA VAL A 36 6.18 -14.23 -3.76
C VAL A 36 5.64 -12.82 -3.91
N ASN A 37 4.40 -12.58 -3.49
CA ASN A 37 3.76 -11.27 -3.63
C ASN A 37 2.58 -11.11 -2.66
N ARG A 38 1.87 -9.98 -2.72
CA ARG A 38 0.54 -9.84 -2.12
C ARG A 38 -0.53 -9.77 -3.18
N ILE A 39 -1.73 -10.22 -2.83
CA ILE A 39 -2.94 -10.08 -3.66
C ILE A 39 -3.25 -8.59 -3.88
N LYS A 40 -2.85 -7.72 -2.95
CA LYS A 40 -2.94 -6.26 -3.08
C LYS A 40 -1.56 -5.64 -2.92
N GLU A 41 -0.96 -5.25 -4.04
CA GLU A 41 0.31 -4.51 -4.14
C GLU A 41 0.16 -3.01 -3.81
N LEU A 42 -0.58 -2.71 -2.73
CA LEU A 42 -0.71 -1.35 -2.22
C LEU A 42 -0.09 -1.29 -0.84
N ILE A 43 1.06 -0.63 -0.74
CA ILE A 43 1.62 -0.26 0.55
C ILE A 43 0.88 1.02 0.97
N LYS A 44 -0.17 0.86 1.77
CA LYS A 44 -0.84 2.01 2.39
C LYS A 44 0.04 2.54 3.50
N PHE A 45 0.69 3.68 3.26
CA PHE A 45 1.56 4.32 4.22
C PHE A 45 0.79 5.40 4.97
N ASN A 46 0.29 5.09 6.17
CA ASN A 46 -0.51 6.03 6.96
C ASN A 46 0.35 7.06 7.74
N ASP A 47 1.68 6.98 7.66
CA ASP A 47 2.58 7.76 8.52
C ASP A 47 3.47 8.77 7.77
N ILE A 48 3.05 9.20 6.57
CA ILE A 48 3.55 10.46 5.99
C ILE A 48 2.79 11.59 6.67
N SER A 49 3.21 11.90 7.90
CA SER A 49 2.63 12.94 8.75
C SER A 49 2.97 14.35 8.22
N HIS A 50 2.53 14.67 7.00
CA HIS A 50 2.61 16.00 6.42
C HIS A 50 1.23 16.67 6.47
N PRO A 51 1.09 17.90 7.05
CA PRO A 51 -0.21 18.52 7.30
C PRO A 51 -1.02 18.80 6.03
N ALA A 52 -0.35 19.00 4.88
CA ALA A 52 -1.02 19.21 3.60
C ALA A 52 -1.49 17.91 2.92
N VAL A 53 -1.11 16.73 3.42
CA VAL A 53 -1.38 15.44 2.78
C VAL A 53 -2.63 14.80 3.41
N ARG A 54 -3.55 14.34 2.57
CA ARG A 54 -4.77 13.64 2.94
C ARG A 54 -4.57 12.13 2.90
N GLU A 55 -3.98 11.64 1.81
CA GLU A 55 -3.78 10.21 1.58
C GLU A 55 -2.53 9.98 0.74
N VAL A 56 -1.85 8.86 0.99
CA VAL A 56 -0.73 8.39 0.18
C VAL A 56 -0.90 6.91 -0.13
N GLY A 57 -0.68 6.55 -1.39
CA GLY A 57 -0.56 5.18 -1.87
C GLY A 57 0.82 4.98 -2.47
N VAL A 58 1.48 3.87 -2.10
CA VAL A 58 2.80 3.54 -2.64
C VAL A 58 2.72 2.21 -3.39
N VAL A 59 3.29 2.19 -4.59
CA VAL A 59 3.41 1.00 -5.44
C VAL A 59 4.86 0.81 -5.89
N GLY A 60 5.24 -0.42 -6.21
CA GLY A 60 6.51 -0.72 -6.84
C GLY A 60 6.50 -0.39 -8.34
N LYS A 61 7.56 0.25 -8.84
CA LYS A 61 7.85 0.38 -10.27
C LYS A 61 9.09 -0.46 -10.58
N PRO A 62 9.04 -1.39 -11.55
CA PRO A 62 10.19 -2.19 -11.93
C PRO A 62 11.42 -1.33 -12.23
N HIS A 63 12.57 -1.72 -11.66
CA HIS A 63 13.84 -1.02 -11.79
C HIS A 63 14.98 -2.02 -12.05
N PRO A 64 15.82 -1.81 -13.09
CA PRO A 64 16.85 -2.78 -13.49
C PRO A 64 17.84 -3.17 -12.38
N GLU A 65 18.21 -2.22 -11.51
CA GLU A 65 19.25 -2.44 -10.48
C GLU A 65 18.68 -2.77 -9.10
N HIS A 66 17.42 -2.42 -8.85
CA HIS A 66 16.81 -2.48 -7.51
C HIS A 66 15.63 -3.47 -7.43
N GLY A 67 15.31 -4.14 -8.54
CA GLY A 67 14.10 -4.93 -8.69
C GLY A 67 12.89 -4.01 -8.86
N GLU A 68 12.57 -3.24 -7.83
CA GLU A 68 11.51 -2.24 -7.82
C GLU A 68 11.93 -0.98 -7.06
N LEU A 69 11.43 0.18 -7.51
CA LEU A 69 11.51 1.44 -6.76
C LEU A 69 10.13 1.87 -6.29
N PRO A 70 9.99 2.37 -5.06
CA PRO A 70 8.73 2.92 -4.57
C PRO A 70 8.32 4.15 -5.38
N VAL A 71 7.04 4.17 -5.78
CA VAL A 71 6.36 5.31 -6.37
C VAL A 71 5.22 5.72 -5.46
N ALA A 72 5.29 6.94 -4.93
CA ALA A 72 4.27 7.50 -4.07
C ALA A 72 3.29 8.37 -4.88
N PHE A 73 2.01 8.06 -4.74
CA PHE A 73 0.90 8.90 -5.21
C PHE A 73 0.31 9.62 -4.00
N ILE A 74 0.25 10.95 -4.07
CA ILE A 74 -0.11 11.81 -2.95
C ILE A 74 -1.37 12.59 -3.29
N VAL A 75 -2.37 12.49 -2.42
CA VAL A 75 -3.56 13.33 -2.45
C VAL A 75 -3.43 14.39 -1.36
N LEU A 76 -3.57 15.65 -1.73
CA LEU A 76 -3.54 16.77 -0.80
C LEU A 76 -4.88 16.97 -0.09
N GLN A 77 -4.85 17.62 1.06
CA GLN A 77 -6.06 18.10 1.73
C GLN A 77 -6.72 19.20 0.89
N SER A 78 -8.04 19.35 1.03
CA SER A 78 -8.78 20.41 0.35
C SER A 78 -8.26 21.78 0.74
N GLY A 79 -7.89 22.61 -0.25
CA GLY A 79 -7.34 23.95 -0.03
C GLY A 79 -5.88 23.98 0.45
N ALA A 80 -5.24 22.82 0.64
CA ALA A 80 -3.82 22.75 0.95
C ALA A 80 -2.98 22.84 -0.33
N THR A 81 -1.78 23.37 -0.19
CA THR A 81 -0.76 23.36 -1.24
C THR A 81 0.53 22.81 -0.64
N ALA A 82 1.23 22.00 -1.42
CA ALA A 82 2.55 21.51 -1.10
C ALA A 82 3.29 21.26 -2.41
N SER A 83 4.52 21.74 -2.49
CA SER A 83 5.40 21.45 -3.61
C SER A 83 6.01 20.06 -3.49
N GLU A 84 6.40 19.46 -4.61
CA GLU A 84 7.14 18.21 -4.63
C GLU A 84 8.43 18.30 -3.79
N ALA A 85 9.14 19.43 -3.87
CA ALA A 85 10.36 19.67 -3.11
C ALA A 85 10.12 19.63 -1.59
N GLU A 86 9.07 20.28 -1.09
CA GLU A 86 8.71 20.24 0.34
C GLU A 86 8.37 18.83 0.81
N LEU A 87 7.65 18.07 -0.02
CA LEU A 87 7.29 16.68 0.31
C LEU A 87 8.50 15.76 0.31
N VAL A 88 9.41 15.91 -0.66
CA VAL A 88 10.67 15.16 -0.73
C VAL A 88 11.59 15.51 0.43
N GLU A 89 11.71 16.80 0.79
CA GLU A 89 12.48 17.23 1.96
C GLU A 89 11.89 16.66 3.26
N HIS A 90 10.57 16.71 3.40
CA HIS A 90 9.87 16.10 4.53
C HIS A 90 10.18 14.60 4.65
N LEU A 91 10.16 13.86 3.53
CA LEU A 91 10.49 12.44 3.51
C LEU A 91 11.96 12.16 3.83
N ASN A 92 12.89 12.90 3.21
CA ASN A 92 14.33 12.76 3.44
C ASN A 92 14.74 13.04 4.88
N SER A 93 13.99 13.87 5.61
CA SER A 93 14.22 14.12 7.04
C SER A 93 13.88 12.91 7.93
N ARG A 94 13.06 11.96 7.44
CA ARG A 94 12.54 10.81 8.19
C ARG A 94 13.09 9.47 7.72
N VAL A 95 13.50 9.38 6.44
CA VAL A 95 13.97 8.15 5.81
C VAL A 95 15.34 8.41 5.20
N ARG A 96 16.30 7.53 5.46
CA ARG A 96 17.62 7.58 4.80
C ARG A 96 17.46 7.08 3.35
N ASN A 97 17.90 7.92 2.40
CA ASN A 97 18.05 7.60 0.98
C ASN A 97 16.72 7.23 0.29
N LEU A 98 15.87 8.23 0.06
CA LEU A 98 14.70 8.06 -0.79
C LEU A 98 15.15 7.82 -2.25
N CYS A 99 15.10 6.58 -2.70
CA CYS A 99 15.19 6.23 -4.11
C CYS A 99 13.78 5.92 -4.59
N GLY A 100 13.09 6.88 -5.20
CA GLY A 100 11.70 6.71 -5.62
C GLY A 100 11.14 7.92 -6.37
N TYR A 101 9.89 7.81 -6.80
CA TYR A 101 9.17 8.88 -7.52
C TYR A 101 7.95 9.35 -6.73
N LEU A 102 7.58 10.62 -6.91
CA LEU A 102 6.41 11.22 -6.27
C LEU A 102 5.49 11.84 -7.32
N TYR A 103 4.20 11.54 -7.26
CA TYR A 103 3.18 12.11 -8.12
C TYR A 103 2.02 12.65 -7.29
N ALA A 104 1.62 13.90 -7.55
CA ALA A 104 0.39 14.45 -6.99
C ALA A 104 -0.82 13.97 -7.82
N VAL A 105 -1.83 13.44 -7.15
CA VAL A 105 -3.08 12.95 -7.76
C VAL A 105 -4.30 13.48 -7.02
N ASN A 106 -5.44 13.52 -7.71
CA ASN A 106 -6.69 14.02 -7.12
C ASN A 106 -7.34 13.01 -6.16
N ASP A 107 -7.19 11.72 -6.44
CA ASP A 107 -7.75 10.64 -5.64
C ASP A 107 -6.98 9.33 -5.89
N ILE A 108 -7.08 8.38 -4.96
CA ILE A 108 -6.46 7.06 -5.06
C ILE A 108 -7.58 6.02 -5.09
N PRO A 109 -7.66 5.17 -6.13
CA PRO A 109 -8.69 4.15 -6.22
C PRO A 109 -8.72 3.27 -4.98
N ASN A 110 -9.92 3.06 -4.44
CA ASN A 110 -10.10 2.19 -3.28
C ASN A 110 -10.20 0.72 -3.73
N PRO A 111 -9.22 -0.14 -3.37
CA PRO A 111 -9.16 -1.53 -3.84
C PRO A 111 -10.18 -2.45 -3.14
N TYR A 112 -11.14 -1.92 -2.39
CA TYR A 112 -12.18 -2.68 -1.69
C TYR A 112 -13.59 -2.49 -2.29
N TYR A 113 -13.79 -1.64 -3.30
CA TYR A 113 -15.12 -1.33 -3.85
C TYR A 113 -15.43 -1.88 -5.25
N GLU A 114 -14.49 -2.55 -5.93
CA GLU A 114 -14.71 -3.04 -7.30
C GLU A 114 -15.49 -4.38 -7.41
N GLU A 115 -15.95 -4.97 -6.30
CA GLU A 115 -16.80 -6.18 -6.35
C GLU A 115 -18.31 -5.89 -6.53
N LYS A 116 -18.73 -4.64 -6.75
CA LYS A 116 -20.16 -4.26 -6.82
C LYS A 116 -20.69 -3.81 -8.19
N THR A 117 -20.00 -4.08 -9.30
CA THR A 117 -20.51 -3.71 -10.63
C THR A 117 -20.39 -4.84 -11.67
N LEU A 118 -20.75 -6.06 -11.27
CA LEU A 118 -21.16 -7.12 -12.19
C LEU A 118 -22.50 -7.71 -11.69
N GLN A 119 -23.58 -6.97 -11.96
CA GLN A 119 -24.93 -7.50 -12.13
C GLN A 119 -25.55 -6.85 -13.36
#